data_AF-A0A844Z5R2-F1
#
_entry.id   AF-A0A844Z5R2-F1
#
_cell.length_a   1.000
_cell.length_b   1.000
_cell.length_c   1.000
_cell.angle_alpha   90.00
_cell.angle_beta   90.00
_cell.angle_gamma   90.00
#
_symmetry.space_group_name_H-M   'P 1'
#
loop_
_entity.id
_entity.type
_entity.pdbx_description
1 polymer ?
#
loop_
_entity_poly.entity_id
_entity_poly.type
_entity_poly.pdbx_seq_one_letter_code
_entity_poly.pdbx_strand_id
1 'polypeptide(L)'
;MKKSILAVAGLAIATTGFSAAADAGPFSKLRDKVKKVEKKVEEVEEAVEDVEEVVDAVDSVSRGNGPRAVRAPGGRNAAIRQGMRQRSNYPKTARPKSHAGIAGPMPAKFKSATQCANVGLSNAFIAQAGDYTFSQGISTEERSGLLNRVNVTPTNGCVFPAMGVFDVLYVEVDKVAYNKGRYALQCVSYDGKLQLDNVNAPPQDNYSGKDVMLHTGNSTGYTPTATGSNSSRSNQYKKVLDARGKKMITFNMPGLHTDRGTDFYCQHYDKNTGKSTLAFTFRRGPTGS
;
A
#
# COMPACT_ATOMS: atom_id res chain seq x y z
N MET A 1 -11.13 41.95 -51.12
CA MET A 1 -10.27 43.11 -50.76
C MET A 1 -10.53 43.48 -49.31
N LYS A 2 -9.49 43.92 -48.59
CA LYS A 2 -9.42 44.31 -47.14
C LYS A 2 -9.42 43.10 -46.19
N LYS A 3 -8.28 42.56 -45.72
CA LYS A 3 -7.19 43.10 -44.88
C LYS A 3 -7.68 43.82 -43.61
N SER A 4 -7.39 43.21 -42.46
CA SER A 4 -6.95 43.76 -41.14
C SER A 4 -6.78 42.53 -40.22
N ILE A 5 -5.62 42.05 -39.77
CA ILE A 5 -4.46 42.61 -39.03
C ILE A 5 -4.80 43.04 -37.58
N LEU A 6 -4.09 42.38 -36.65
CA LEU A 6 -3.69 42.74 -35.28
C LEU A 6 -4.75 42.78 -34.16
N ALA A 7 -4.56 41.94 -33.14
CA ALA A 7 -3.96 42.40 -31.87
C ALA A 7 -3.64 41.21 -30.93
N VAL A 8 -2.37 41.14 -30.54
CA VAL A 8 -1.87 40.41 -29.36
C VAL A 8 -2.09 41.29 -28.14
N ALA A 9 -2.72 40.74 -27.10
CA ALA A 9 -2.65 41.22 -25.72
C ALA A 9 -2.76 39.94 -24.86
N GLY A 10 -1.72 39.48 -24.17
CA GLY A 10 -1.09 40.20 -23.08
C GLY A 10 -1.93 40.01 -21.82
N LEU A 11 -2.03 38.78 -21.30
CA LEU A 11 -2.76 38.52 -20.06
C LEU A 11 -1.89 38.96 -18.88
N ALA A 12 -2.10 40.20 -18.45
CA ALA A 12 -1.49 40.77 -17.27
C ALA A 12 -1.98 40.05 -16.00
N ILE A 13 -1.04 39.61 -15.17
CA ILE A 13 -1.29 39.16 -13.80
C ILE A 13 -1.62 40.41 -12.99
N ALA A 14 -2.92 40.65 -12.74
CA ALA A 14 -3.34 41.67 -11.81
C ALA A 14 -3.17 41.15 -10.37
N THR A 15 -2.07 41.56 -9.74
CA THR A 15 -1.90 41.56 -8.29
C THR A 15 -2.81 42.63 -7.67
N THR A 16 -3.97 42.24 -7.16
CA THR A 16 -4.69 43.05 -6.18
C THR A 16 -4.37 42.53 -4.79
N GLY A 17 -3.54 43.30 -4.08
CA GLY A 17 -3.32 43.13 -2.66
C GLY A 17 -4.61 43.42 -1.90
N PHE A 18 -5.00 42.47 -1.06
CA PHE A 18 -5.84 42.75 0.09
C PHE A 18 -4.94 42.84 1.32
N SER A 19 -5.08 43.98 1.99
CA SER A 19 -4.45 44.34 3.26
C SER A 19 -4.67 43.26 4.32
N ALA A 20 -3.62 43.08 5.12
CA ALA A 20 -3.54 42.14 6.22
C ALA A 20 -4.70 42.30 7.23
N ALA A 21 -5.39 41.19 7.50
CA ALA A 21 -5.82 40.89 8.86
C ALA A 21 -4.74 39.99 9.47
N ALA A 22 -4.12 40.48 10.54
CA ALA A 22 -3.19 39.72 11.34
C ALA A 22 -3.93 38.57 12.03
N ASP A 23 -3.59 37.34 11.66
CA ASP A 23 -3.88 36.17 12.47
C ASP A 23 -2.61 35.32 12.54
N ALA A 24 -1.92 35.41 13.68
CA ALA A 24 -0.73 34.65 13.98
C ALA A 24 -1.11 33.19 14.29
N GLY A 25 -1.48 32.44 13.24
CA GLY A 25 -1.78 31.01 13.32
C GLY A 25 -0.54 30.11 13.21
N PRO A 26 -0.65 28.82 13.60
CA PRO A 26 0.44 27.85 13.68
C PRO A 26 1.13 27.48 12.35
N PHE A 27 0.74 28.12 11.24
CA PHE A 27 1.22 27.84 9.88
C PHE A 27 2.45 28.66 9.45
N SER A 28 2.87 29.69 10.21
CA SER A 28 4.10 30.45 9.90
C SER A 28 5.37 29.60 10.10
N LYS A 29 5.41 28.81 11.17
CA LYS A 29 6.51 27.86 11.45
C LYS A 29 6.63 26.74 10.42
N LEU A 30 5.56 26.44 9.67
CA LEU A 30 5.57 25.48 8.57
C LEU A 30 6.22 26.07 7.31
N ARG A 31 5.99 27.35 6.99
CA ARG A 31 6.63 28.02 5.85
C ARG A 31 8.15 28.16 6.01
N ASP A 32 8.61 28.46 7.22
CA ASP A 32 10.06 28.56 7.49
C ASP A 32 10.76 27.21 7.45
N LYS A 33 10.06 26.12 7.79
CA LYS A 33 10.59 24.75 7.67
C LYS A 33 10.63 24.27 6.22
N VAL A 34 9.63 24.60 5.40
CA VAL A 34 9.61 24.25 3.97
C VAL A 34 10.76 24.95 3.22
N LYS A 35 10.99 26.25 3.47
CA LYS A 35 12.13 26.98 2.89
C LYS A 35 13.50 26.41 3.30
N LYS A 36 13.64 25.90 4.52
CA LYS A 36 14.88 25.25 5.00
C LYS A 36 15.11 23.86 4.39
N VAL A 37 14.06 23.18 3.92
CA VAL A 37 14.17 21.88 3.26
C VAL A 37 14.50 22.06 1.78
N GLU A 38 13.89 23.03 1.09
CA GLU A 38 14.24 23.36 -0.31
C GLU A 38 15.73 23.73 -0.43
N LYS A 39 16.24 24.58 0.46
CA LYS A 39 17.66 24.98 0.44
C LYS A 39 18.64 23.83 0.71
N LYS A 40 18.20 22.76 1.40
CA LYS A 40 19.02 21.57 1.68
C LYS A 40 18.95 20.51 0.58
N VAL A 41 17.95 20.57 -0.29
CA VAL A 41 17.86 19.70 -1.46
C VAL A 41 18.74 20.25 -2.58
N GLU A 42 18.78 21.58 -2.72
CA GLU A 42 19.66 22.27 -3.67
C GLU A 42 21.16 22.06 -3.35
N GLU A 43 21.55 22.05 -2.07
CA GLU A 43 22.94 21.74 -1.64
C GLU A 43 23.35 20.25 -1.82
N VAL A 44 22.39 19.34 -2.09
CA VAL A 44 22.68 17.91 -2.31
C VAL A 44 22.71 17.54 -3.80
N GLU A 45 22.05 18.33 -4.66
CA GLU A 45 22.12 18.15 -6.13
C GLU A 45 23.47 18.62 -6.72
N GLU A 46 24.24 19.47 -6.04
CA GLU A 46 25.58 19.89 -6.48
C GLU A 46 26.73 18.91 -6.13
N ALA A 47 26.43 17.75 -5.52
CA ALA A 47 27.45 16.76 -5.11
C ALA A 47 27.47 15.46 -5.92
N VAL A 48 26.84 15.43 -7.11
CA VAL A 48 26.76 14.24 -7.97
C VAL A 48 27.22 14.55 -9.40
N GLU A 49 28.44 15.04 -9.53
CA GLU A 49 29.26 14.86 -10.74
C GLU A 49 30.62 14.35 -10.27
N ASP A 50 30.81 13.03 -10.25
CA ASP A 50 32.05 12.35 -10.68
C ASP A 50 32.05 10.83 -10.37
N VAL A 51 32.55 10.08 -11.35
CA VAL A 51 32.99 8.67 -11.38
C VAL A 51 31.95 7.57 -11.67
N GLU A 52 31.76 7.34 -12.98
CA GLU A 52 31.61 6.02 -13.59
C GLU A 52 32.87 5.16 -13.36
N GLU A 53 32.70 3.83 -13.25
CA GLU A 53 33.69 2.74 -13.40
C GLU A 53 33.77 1.81 -12.16
N VAL A 54 33.11 0.64 -12.22
CA VAL A 54 33.65 -0.71 -11.94
C VAL A 54 32.59 -1.72 -12.41
N VAL A 55 32.72 -2.12 -13.67
CA VAL A 55 32.21 -3.41 -14.17
C VAL A 55 33.38 -4.39 -14.01
N ASP A 56 33.14 -5.52 -13.33
CA ASP A 56 33.96 -6.74 -13.17
C ASP A 56 34.30 -7.10 -11.72
N ALA A 57 33.37 -7.83 -11.09
CA ALA A 57 33.65 -8.67 -9.93
C ALA A 57 32.76 -9.92 -9.94
N VAL A 58 32.83 -10.66 -11.06
CA VAL A 58 32.59 -12.10 -11.05
C VAL A 58 33.93 -12.74 -11.36
N ASP A 59 34.30 -13.73 -10.54
CA ASP A 59 35.40 -14.66 -10.72
C ASP A 59 36.77 -14.29 -10.09
N SER A 60 36.90 -14.50 -8.77
CA SER A 60 38.08 -15.12 -8.11
C SER A 60 38.15 -14.87 -6.59
N VAL A 61 37.31 -15.53 -5.78
CA VAL A 61 37.71 -15.87 -4.40
C VAL A 61 37.34 -17.33 -4.11
N SER A 62 38.12 -18.20 -4.74
CA SER A 62 38.30 -19.59 -4.32
C SER A 62 39.74 -19.71 -3.80
N ARG A 63 39.88 -20.24 -2.57
CA ARG A 63 41.11 -20.63 -1.82
C ARG A 63 41.78 -19.48 -1.03
N GLY A 64 41.93 -19.49 0.31
CA GLY A 64 41.60 -20.47 1.35
C GLY A 64 42.08 -20.01 2.75
N ASN A 65 41.60 -20.73 3.77
CA ASN A 65 42.06 -20.88 5.17
C ASN A 65 41.82 -19.82 6.27
N GLY A 66 40.86 -20.15 7.15
CA GLY A 66 40.97 -20.10 8.62
C GLY A 66 39.80 -19.40 9.35
N PRO A 67 39.38 -19.81 10.57
CA PRO A 67 39.43 -21.12 11.26
C PRO A 67 38.05 -21.80 11.38
N ARG A 68 38.06 -23.12 11.59
CA ARG A 68 36.88 -23.98 11.82
C ARG A 68 36.08 -23.48 13.04
N ALA A 69 34.89 -22.93 12.77
CA ALA A 69 33.80 -22.86 13.74
C ALA A 69 32.73 -23.90 13.38
N VAL A 70 32.19 -24.52 14.42
CA VAL A 70 31.39 -25.73 14.43
C VAL A 70 30.20 -25.68 13.45
N ARG A 71 30.09 -26.75 12.68
CA ARG A 71 29.08 -27.01 11.64
C ARG A 71 27.70 -27.20 12.28
N ALA A 72 26.89 -26.15 12.33
CA ALA A 72 25.45 -26.26 12.54
C ALA A 72 24.78 -26.68 11.21
N PRO A 73 23.76 -27.56 11.20
CA PRO A 73 23.15 -28.07 9.98
C PRO A 73 22.18 -27.02 9.40
N GLY A 74 22.74 -26.02 8.73
CA GLY A 74 21.99 -24.98 8.05
C GLY A 74 22.78 -24.53 6.83
N GLY A 75 22.46 -25.11 5.67
CA GLY A 75 23.12 -24.76 4.40
C GLY A 75 22.98 -23.27 4.04
N ARG A 76 23.69 -22.85 2.99
CA ARG A 76 23.70 -21.47 2.43
C ARG A 76 22.31 -20.81 2.28
N ASN A 77 21.24 -21.60 2.23
CA ASN A 77 19.84 -21.15 2.23
C ASN A 77 19.38 -20.49 3.56
N ALA A 78 20.01 -20.77 4.70
CA ALA A 78 19.65 -20.16 5.99
C ALA A 78 20.09 -18.69 6.10
N ALA A 79 21.25 -18.35 5.54
CA ALA A 79 21.76 -16.97 5.49
C ALA A 79 20.94 -16.10 4.51
N ILE A 80 20.51 -16.66 3.36
CA ILE A 80 19.57 -16.00 2.44
C ILE A 80 18.19 -15.80 3.11
N ARG A 81 17.74 -16.77 3.95
CA ARG A 81 16.51 -16.66 4.75
C ARG A 81 16.57 -15.53 5.78
N GLN A 82 17.73 -15.21 6.36
CA GLN A 82 17.89 -14.07 7.27
C GLN A 82 17.96 -12.72 6.53
N GLY A 83 18.65 -12.66 5.38
CA GLY A 83 18.73 -11.44 4.56
C GLY A 83 17.40 -11.00 3.93
N MET A 84 16.54 -11.96 3.52
CA MET A 84 15.19 -11.66 3.03
C MET A 84 14.16 -11.39 4.14
N ARG A 85 14.51 -11.62 5.42
CA ARG A 85 13.62 -11.31 6.55
C ARG A 85 13.53 -9.82 6.88
N GLN A 86 14.46 -9.00 6.40
CA GLN A 86 14.54 -7.57 6.74
C GLN A 86 14.02 -6.59 5.67
N ARG A 87 13.62 -7.05 4.47
CA ARG A 87 13.29 -6.16 3.34
C ARG A 87 11.85 -6.18 2.83
N SER A 88 10.93 -6.87 3.49
CA SER A 88 9.54 -6.90 3.03
C SER A 88 8.65 -6.08 3.97
N ASN A 89 8.08 -4.97 3.49
CA ASN A 89 6.96 -4.21 4.08
C ASN A 89 5.65 -5.05 4.17
N TYR A 90 5.78 -6.35 4.41
CA TYR A 90 4.72 -7.34 4.46
C TYR A 90 4.69 -7.92 5.87
N PRO A 91 3.61 -7.73 6.65
CA PRO A 91 3.42 -8.50 7.87
C PRO A 91 3.32 -9.98 7.49
N LYS A 92 4.12 -10.81 8.16
CA LYS A 92 4.39 -12.20 7.80
C LYS A 92 3.48 -13.22 8.47
N THR A 93 2.36 -12.83 9.05
CA THR A 93 1.60 -13.77 9.88
C THR A 93 0.11 -13.63 9.72
N ALA A 94 -0.53 -14.76 9.39
CA ALA A 94 -1.91 -15.05 9.75
C ALA A 94 -2.12 -14.73 11.24
N ARG A 95 -3.27 -14.11 11.53
CA ARG A 95 -3.68 -13.52 12.82
C ARG A 95 -3.03 -14.17 14.05
N PRO A 96 -2.27 -13.44 14.89
CA PRO A 96 -1.77 -13.97 16.17
C PRO A 96 -2.95 -14.40 17.07
N LYS A 97 -2.77 -15.44 17.90
CA LYS A 97 -3.83 -16.01 18.77
C LYS A 97 -4.56 -15.00 19.68
N SER A 98 -4.01 -13.80 19.89
CA SER A 98 -4.56 -12.72 20.72
C SER A 98 -5.12 -11.52 19.93
N HIS A 99 -5.34 -11.63 18.62
CA HIS A 99 -5.83 -10.51 17.81
C HIS A 99 -7.21 -10.03 18.29
N ALA A 100 -7.37 -8.70 18.41
CA ALA A 100 -8.69 -8.13 18.60
C ALA A 100 -9.51 -8.42 17.36
N GLY A 101 -10.73 -8.93 17.54
CA GLY A 101 -11.60 -9.38 16.45
C GLY A 101 -11.74 -8.38 15.30
N ILE A 102 -12.86 -7.69 15.23
CA ILE A 102 -13.13 -6.68 14.21
C ILE A 102 -13.62 -5.41 14.89
N ALA A 103 -13.55 -4.27 14.21
CA ALA A 103 -14.14 -3.04 14.75
C ALA A 103 -15.64 -3.22 15.04
N GLY A 104 -16.14 -2.48 16.02
CA GLY A 104 -17.58 -2.36 16.25
C GLY A 104 -18.30 -1.75 15.05
N PRO A 105 -19.65 -1.71 15.07
CA PRO A 105 -20.44 -1.14 13.99
C PRO A 105 -20.00 0.30 13.70
N MET A 106 -19.95 0.66 12.41
CA MET A 106 -19.56 2.00 11.97
C MET A 106 -20.49 3.06 12.61
N PRO A 107 -19.95 4.08 13.30
CA PRO A 107 -20.75 5.17 13.84
C PRO A 107 -21.55 5.90 12.76
N ALA A 108 -22.78 6.30 13.10
CA ALA A 108 -23.71 6.93 12.15
C ALA A 108 -23.16 8.21 11.50
N LYS A 109 -22.31 8.97 12.23
CA LYS A 109 -21.64 10.16 11.72
C LYS A 109 -20.79 9.88 10.49
N PHE A 110 -20.09 8.74 10.45
CA PHE A 110 -19.27 8.36 9.30
C PHE A 110 -20.15 7.84 8.18
N LYS A 111 -21.12 6.96 8.49
CA LYS A 111 -22.08 6.45 7.50
C LYS A 111 -22.80 7.57 6.73
N SER A 112 -23.16 8.65 7.43
CA SER A 112 -23.86 9.80 6.84
C SER A 112 -22.93 10.71 6.04
N ALA A 113 -21.64 10.76 6.39
CA ALA A 113 -20.64 11.56 5.70
C ALA A 113 -20.04 10.83 4.47
N THR A 114 -20.09 9.49 4.42
CA THR A 114 -19.52 8.71 3.32
C THR A 114 -20.36 8.88 2.04
N GLN A 115 -19.76 9.51 1.03
CA GLN A 115 -20.31 9.59 -0.33
C GLN A 115 -19.44 8.79 -1.29
N CYS A 116 -20.03 7.93 -2.12
CA CYS A 116 -19.28 7.05 -3.01
C CYS A 116 -18.91 7.72 -4.35
N ALA A 117 -17.68 7.50 -4.79
CA ALA A 117 -17.14 7.99 -6.07
C ALA A 117 -17.56 7.11 -7.27
N ASN A 118 -18.16 5.94 -7.03
CA ASN A 118 -18.66 5.01 -8.05
C ASN A 118 -17.62 4.63 -9.13
N VAL A 119 -16.41 4.31 -8.71
CA VAL A 119 -15.28 3.93 -9.60
C VAL A 119 -15.37 2.51 -10.19
N GLY A 120 -16.58 1.93 -10.26
CA GLY A 120 -16.78 0.57 -10.76
C GLY A 120 -16.10 -0.52 -9.92
N LEU A 121 -16.35 -0.53 -8.60
CA LEU A 121 -15.86 -1.57 -7.71
C LEU A 121 -16.37 -2.96 -8.15
N SER A 122 -15.49 -3.95 -8.09
CA SER A 122 -15.76 -5.34 -8.48
C SER A 122 -14.76 -6.27 -7.79
N ASN A 123 -15.07 -7.57 -7.77
CA ASN A 123 -14.20 -8.65 -7.24
C ASN A 123 -13.41 -8.24 -5.99
N ALA A 124 -14.07 -8.28 -4.84
CA ALA A 124 -13.47 -7.93 -3.57
C ALA A 124 -13.44 -9.11 -2.62
N PHE A 125 -12.36 -9.24 -1.86
CA PHE A 125 -12.23 -10.24 -0.81
C PHE A 125 -11.39 -9.70 0.34
N ILE A 126 -11.64 -10.24 1.53
CA ILE A 126 -10.75 -10.14 2.68
C ILE A 126 -9.89 -11.40 2.69
N ALA A 127 -8.58 -11.24 2.86
CA ALA A 127 -7.63 -12.34 2.91
C ALA A 127 -6.65 -12.15 4.07
N GLN A 128 -5.84 -13.18 4.30
CA GLN A 128 -4.73 -13.16 5.22
C GLN A 128 -3.44 -13.42 4.46
N ALA A 129 -2.39 -12.68 4.78
CA ALA A 129 -1.06 -13.02 4.30
C ALA A 129 -0.56 -14.27 5.02
N GLY A 130 -0.10 -15.25 4.24
CA GLY A 130 0.43 -16.48 4.79
C GLY A 130 1.29 -17.23 3.79
N ASP A 131 1.91 -18.29 4.27
CA ASP A 131 2.77 -19.15 3.48
C ASP A 131 1.98 -20.34 2.94
N TYR A 132 2.31 -20.75 1.72
CA TYR A 132 1.77 -21.92 1.05
C TYR A 132 2.90 -22.70 0.40
N THR A 133 2.65 -23.97 0.13
CA THR A 133 3.62 -24.87 -0.50
C THR A 133 3.20 -25.25 -1.91
N PHE A 134 4.16 -25.63 -2.75
CA PHE A 134 3.91 -26.27 -4.04
C PHE A 134 5.07 -27.20 -4.38
N SER A 135 4.80 -28.24 -5.16
CA SER A 135 5.81 -29.20 -5.58
C SER A 135 6.33 -28.88 -6.98
N GLN A 136 7.64 -28.97 -7.16
CA GLN A 136 8.32 -28.89 -8.45
C GLN A 136 9.23 -30.12 -8.60
N GLY A 137 8.73 -31.12 -9.34
CA GLY A 137 9.32 -32.46 -9.36
C GLY A 137 9.23 -33.09 -7.96
N ILE A 138 10.36 -33.56 -7.43
CA ILE A 138 10.46 -34.13 -6.08
C ILE A 138 10.69 -33.08 -4.98
N SER A 139 10.90 -31.81 -5.35
CA SER A 139 11.14 -30.73 -4.39
C SER A 139 9.84 -30.06 -3.97
N THR A 140 9.72 -29.73 -2.68
CA THR A 140 8.64 -28.89 -2.16
C THR A 140 9.20 -27.52 -1.81
N GLU A 141 8.62 -26.48 -2.43
CA GLU A 141 8.95 -25.09 -2.16
C GLU A 141 7.85 -24.42 -1.32
N GLU A 142 8.24 -23.40 -0.57
CA GLU A 142 7.36 -22.54 0.21
C GLU A 142 7.40 -21.12 -0.34
N ARG A 143 6.23 -20.49 -0.49
CA ARG A 143 6.07 -19.09 -0.93
C ARG A 143 4.94 -18.43 -0.15
N SER A 144 4.91 -17.11 -0.14
CA SER A 144 3.84 -16.34 0.49
C SER A 144 2.78 -15.87 -0.52
N GLY A 145 1.57 -15.66 -0.03
CA GLY A 145 0.45 -15.11 -0.79
C GLY A 145 -0.72 -14.68 0.10
N LEU A 146 -1.80 -14.24 -0.56
CA LEU A 146 -3.09 -13.93 0.07
C LEU A 146 -3.96 -15.18 0.11
N LEU A 147 -4.15 -15.71 1.30
CA LEU A 147 -4.84 -16.95 1.63
C LEU A 147 -6.13 -16.68 2.41
N ASN A 148 -6.90 -17.73 2.71
CA ASN A 148 -8.16 -17.67 3.46
C ASN A 148 -9.13 -16.60 2.91
N ARG A 149 -9.25 -16.55 1.59
CA ARG A 149 -10.01 -15.51 0.88
C ARG A 149 -11.50 -15.66 1.17
N VAL A 150 -12.11 -14.59 1.68
CA VAL A 150 -13.55 -14.47 1.89
C VAL A 150 -14.06 -13.34 1.00
N ASN A 151 -14.88 -13.68 0.01
CA ASN A 151 -15.48 -12.69 -0.87
C ASN A 151 -16.37 -11.73 -0.06
N VAL A 152 -16.27 -10.44 -0.37
CA VAL A 152 -17.05 -9.39 0.30
C VAL A 152 -17.71 -8.48 -0.73
N THR A 153 -18.86 -7.94 -0.35
CA THR A 153 -19.58 -6.95 -1.16
C THR A 153 -19.70 -5.65 -0.37
N PRO A 154 -19.40 -4.49 -0.98
CA PRO A 154 -19.58 -3.22 -0.30
C PRO A 154 -21.07 -2.90 -0.12
N THR A 155 -21.41 -2.41 1.05
CA THR A 155 -22.70 -1.76 1.33
C THR A 155 -22.67 -0.32 0.84
N ASN A 156 -23.85 0.22 0.50
CA ASN A 156 -24.00 1.60 -0.02
C ASN A 156 -23.06 1.93 -1.20
N GLY A 157 -22.65 0.94 -1.98
CA GLY A 157 -21.80 1.12 -3.16
C GLY A 157 -20.29 1.22 -2.91
N CYS A 158 -19.83 1.51 -1.69
CA CYS A 158 -18.38 1.63 -1.41
C CYS A 158 -17.93 1.34 0.03
N VAL A 159 -18.83 0.92 0.94
CA VAL A 159 -18.50 0.65 2.35
C VAL A 159 -18.30 -0.85 2.59
N PHE A 160 -17.07 -1.26 2.85
CA PHE A 160 -16.70 -2.66 3.11
C PHE A 160 -16.95 -3.08 4.57
N PRO A 161 -17.10 -4.39 4.83
CA PRO A 161 -17.19 -4.93 6.18
C PRO A 161 -16.00 -4.53 7.07
N ALA A 162 -16.23 -4.56 8.38
CA ALA A 162 -15.19 -4.31 9.37
C ALA A 162 -14.09 -5.37 9.27
N MET A 163 -12.84 -4.92 9.38
CA MET A 163 -11.65 -5.78 9.29
C MET A 163 -10.94 -5.91 10.63
N GLY A 164 -10.28 -7.05 10.81
CA GLY A 164 -9.39 -7.29 11.93
C GLY A 164 -7.96 -6.87 11.62
N VAL A 165 -7.11 -6.92 12.64
CA VAL A 165 -5.68 -6.69 12.49
C VAL A 165 -5.07 -7.73 11.54
N PHE A 166 -4.22 -7.29 10.62
CA PHE A 166 -3.56 -8.08 9.56
C PHE A 166 -4.47 -8.66 8.49
N ASP A 167 -5.77 -8.36 8.52
CA ASP A 167 -6.62 -8.63 7.37
C ASP A 167 -6.18 -7.74 6.20
N VAL A 168 -6.26 -8.31 5.00
CA VAL A 168 -5.96 -7.63 3.74
C VAL A 168 -7.24 -7.49 2.95
N LEU A 169 -7.69 -6.26 2.72
CA LEU A 169 -8.74 -5.98 1.75
C LEU A 169 -8.14 -5.93 0.36
N TYR A 170 -8.63 -6.78 -0.53
CA TYR A 170 -8.38 -6.72 -1.97
C TYR A 170 -9.66 -6.24 -2.67
N VAL A 171 -9.51 -5.31 -3.62
CA VAL A 171 -10.62 -4.83 -4.46
C VAL A 171 -10.14 -4.60 -5.89
N GLU A 172 -10.94 -4.97 -6.88
CA GLU A 172 -10.76 -4.52 -8.26
C GLU A 172 -11.62 -3.28 -8.54
N VAL A 173 -11.04 -2.28 -9.20
CA VAL A 173 -11.72 -1.06 -9.64
C VAL A 173 -11.66 -0.95 -11.15
N ASP A 174 -12.59 -0.20 -11.75
CA ASP A 174 -12.47 0.18 -13.16
C ASP A 174 -11.22 1.04 -13.35
N LYS A 175 -10.31 0.58 -14.21
CA LYS A 175 -8.99 1.21 -14.38
C LYS A 175 -9.10 2.63 -14.96
N VAL A 176 -10.03 2.84 -15.89
CA VAL A 176 -10.18 4.13 -16.58
C VAL A 176 -10.80 5.17 -15.64
N ALA A 177 -11.85 4.79 -14.91
CA ALA A 177 -12.49 5.64 -13.91
C ALA A 177 -11.52 5.97 -12.78
N TYR A 178 -10.79 4.97 -12.27
CA TYR A 178 -9.84 5.16 -11.19
C TYR A 178 -8.69 6.09 -11.58
N ASN A 179 -8.11 5.95 -12.78
CA ASN A 179 -6.96 6.76 -13.16
C ASN A 179 -7.25 8.28 -13.32
N LYS A 180 -8.52 8.70 -13.25
CA LYS A 180 -8.90 10.13 -13.27
C LYS A 180 -8.80 10.82 -11.90
N GLY A 181 -8.80 10.06 -10.81
CA GLY A 181 -8.81 10.60 -9.46
C GLY A 181 -7.42 10.85 -8.87
N ARG A 182 -7.37 11.65 -7.80
CA ARG A 182 -6.17 11.83 -6.97
C ARG A 182 -6.44 11.31 -5.57
N TYR A 183 -6.03 10.10 -5.26
CA TYR A 183 -6.50 9.47 -4.03
C TYR A 183 -5.64 9.73 -2.79
N ALA A 184 -6.29 9.70 -1.63
CA ALA A 184 -5.65 9.57 -0.34
C ALA A 184 -6.46 8.66 0.59
N LEU A 185 -5.75 8.08 1.55
CA LEU A 185 -6.35 7.38 2.68
C LEU A 185 -6.39 8.32 3.89
N GLN A 186 -7.53 8.40 4.55
CA GLN A 186 -7.69 9.07 5.83
C GLN A 186 -8.36 8.11 6.80
N CYS A 187 -7.80 7.97 8.00
CA CYS A 187 -8.35 7.13 9.06
C CYS A 187 -8.48 7.94 10.35
N VAL A 188 -9.67 7.91 10.95
CA VAL A 188 -10.00 8.64 12.17
C VAL A 188 -10.63 7.67 13.17
N SER A 189 -10.24 7.76 14.44
CA SER A 189 -10.83 6.96 15.51
C SER A 189 -12.33 7.23 15.65
N TYR A 190 -13.07 6.27 16.19
CA TYR A 190 -14.52 6.42 16.33
C TYR A 190 -14.93 7.63 17.18
N ASP A 191 -14.13 7.99 18.19
CA ASP A 191 -14.34 9.19 19.02
C ASP A 191 -13.89 10.49 18.34
N GLY A 192 -13.17 10.43 17.22
CA GLY A 192 -12.66 11.59 16.48
C GLY A 192 -11.38 12.20 17.05
N LYS A 193 -10.80 11.64 18.11
CA LYS A 193 -9.65 12.24 18.81
C LYS A 193 -8.30 11.90 18.18
N LEU A 194 -8.25 10.84 17.38
CA LEU A 194 -7.03 10.34 16.77
C LEU A 194 -7.21 10.24 15.25
N GLN A 195 -6.27 10.81 14.52
CA GLN A 195 -6.12 10.60 13.09
C GLN A 195 -4.82 9.85 12.84
N LEU A 196 -4.86 8.80 12.03
CA LEU A 196 -3.66 8.06 11.67
C LEU A 196 -2.85 8.86 10.65
N ASP A 197 -1.54 8.94 10.90
CA ASP A 197 -0.58 9.42 9.92
C ASP A 197 -0.35 8.39 8.80
N ASN A 198 0.46 8.76 7.82
CA ASN A 198 0.82 7.90 6.69
C ASN A 198 1.63 6.65 7.08
N VAL A 199 2.21 6.61 8.28
CA VAL A 199 2.99 5.46 8.78
C VAL A 199 2.09 4.44 9.46
N ASN A 200 1.07 4.92 10.18
CA ASN A 200 0.17 4.12 11.00
C ASN A 200 -1.17 3.80 10.31
N ALA A 201 -1.51 4.50 9.23
CA ALA A 201 -2.66 4.14 8.40
C ALA A 201 -2.40 2.82 7.65
N PRO A 202 -3.46 2.08 7.28
CA PRO A 202 -3.34 0.89 6.45
C PRO A 202 -2.48 1.12 5.21
N PRO A 203 -1.36 0.39 5.04
CA PRO A 203 -0.57 0.46 3.84
C PRO A 203 -1.42 0.11 2.62
N GLN A 204 -1.36 0.99 1.62
CA GLN A 204 -2.01 0.79 0.35
C GLN A 204 -1.06 0.13 -0.66
N ASP A 205 -1.60 -0.76 -1.49
CA ASP A 205 -0.91 -1.41 -2.62
C ASP A 205 0.41 -2.09 -2.23
N ASN A 206 0.51 -2.53 -0.97
CA ASN A 206 1.65 -3.28 -0.46
C ASN A 206 1.62 -4.75 -0.87
N TYR A 207 0.54 -5.23 -1.51
CA TYR A 207 0.45 -6.54 -2.15
C TYR A 207 0.35 -6.40 -3.66
N SER A 208 0.88 -7.39 -4.38
CA SER A 208 1.04 -7.38 -5.83
C SER A 208 0.44 -8.62 -6.48
N GLY A 209 0.46 -8.68 -7.81
CA GLY A 209 -0.15 -9.77 -8.55
C GLY A 209 0.33 -11.17 -8.14
N LYS A 210 1.61 -11.33 -7.75
CA LYS A 210 2.17 -12.61 -7.25
C LYS A 210 1.50 -13.12 -5.97
N ASP A 211 0.88 -12.23 -5.19
CA ASP A 211 0.26 -12.54 -3.92
C ASP A 211 -1.19 -13.02 -4.12
N VAL A 212 -1.82 -12.65 -5.24
CA VAL A 212 -3.16 -13.12 -5.63
C VAL A 212 -3.08 -14.31 -6.60
N MET A 213 -2.20 -14.23 -7.59
CA MET A 213 -1.93 -15.31 -8.54
C MET A 213 -0.83 -16.22 -8.00
N LEU A 214 -1.25 -17.21 -7.20
CA LEU A 214 -0.34 -18.15 -6.56
C LEU A 214 0.33 -19.06 -7.58
N HIS A 215 1.35 -19.79 -7.14
CA HIS A 215 2.00 -20.77 -8.00
C HIS A 215 1.00 -21.86 -8.42
N THR A 216 1.09 -22.33 -9.67
CA THR A 216 0.33 -23.51 -10.12
C THR A 216 0.73 -24.74 -9.32
N GLY A 217 -0.24 -25.54 -8.89
CA GLY A 217 0.01 -26.67 -7.97
C GLY A 217 0.21 -26.26 -6.51
N ASN A 218 -0.22 -25.05 -6.12
CA ASN A 218 -0.21 -24.65 -4.72
C ASN A 218 -1.12 -25.54 -3.87
N SER A 219 -0.72 -25.78 -2.62
CA SER A 219 -1.44 -26.61 -1.66
C SER A 219 -2.78 -26.05 -1.20
N THR A 220 -3.13 -24.82 -1.58
CA THR A 220 -4.37 -24.16 -1.14
C THR A 220 -5.51 -24.28 -2.15
N GLY A 221 -5.23 -24.71 -3.39
CA GLY A 221 -6.22 -24.82 -4.46
C GLY A 221 -6.71 -23.48 -5.02
N TYR A 222 -6.15 -22.33 -4.61
CA TYR A 222 -6.59 -21.03 -5.10
C TYR A 222 -6.31 -20.83 -6.59
N THR A 223 -7.24 -20.17 -7.27
CA THR A 223 -7.13 -19.68 -8.64
C THR A 223 -7.34 -18.15 -8.69
N PRO A 224 -6.88 -17.45 -9.74
CA PRO A 224 -6.03 -17.95 -10.83
C PRO A 224 -4.62 -18.31 -10.35
N THR A 225 -3.90 -19.14 -11.12
CA THR A 225 -2.50 -19.51 -10.83
C THR A 225 -1.60 -19.29 -12.03
N ALA A 226 -0.29 -19.21 -11.78
CA ALA A 226 0.73 -19.16 -12.81
C ALA A 226 2.03 -19.82 -12.33
N THR A 227 2.80 -20.39 -13.25
CA THR A 227 4.15 -20.90 -12.97
C THR A 227 5.20 -19.80 -13.06
N GLY A 228 6.41 -20.10 -12.58
CA GLY A 228 7.59 -19.24 -12.75
C GLY A 228 7.88 -18.32 -11.57
N SER A 229 8.67 -17.28 -11.81
CA SER A 229 9.14 -16.34 -10.78
C SER A 229 8.02 -15.42 -10.28
N ASN A 230 8.25 -14.77 -9.14
CA ASN A 230 7.34 -13.76 -8.59
C ASN A 230 7.00 -12.65 -9.59
N SER A 231 8.00 -12.16 -10.34
CA SER A 231 7.79 -11.14 -11.38
C SER A 231 6.91 -11.66 -12.53
N SER A 232 7.16 -12.90 -13.00
CA SER A 232 6.34 -13.53 -14.05
C SER A 232 4.87 -13.60 -13.64
N ARG A 233 4.56 -14.09 -12.44
CA ARG A 233 3.18 -14.20 -11.95
C ARG A 233 2.52 -12.84 -11.76
N SER A 234 3.24 -11.85 -11.23
CA SER A 234 2.72 -10.48 -11.14
C SER A 234 2.35 -9.91 -12.51
N ASN A 235 3.20 -10.13 -13.53
CA ASN A 235 2.94 -9.68 -14.90
C ASN A 235 1.76 -10.43 -15.54
N GLN A 236 1.63 -11.74 -15.30
CA GLN A 236 0.49 -12.52 -15.77
C GLN A 236 -0.81 -12.05 -15.11
N TYR A 237 -0.81 -11.81 -13.80
CA TYR A 237 -1.99 -11.27 -13.13
C TYR A 237 -2.35 -9.86 -13.62
N LYS A 238 -1.35 -9.02 -13.87
CA LYS A 238 -1.55 -7.72 -14.50
C LYS A 238 -2.22 -7.83 -15.86
N LYS A 239 -1.82 -8.79 -16.72
CA LYS A 239 -2.50 -9.05 -18.01
C LYS A 239 -3.96 -9.46 -17.82
N VAL A 240 -4.25 -10.31 -16.83
CA VAL A 240 -5.62 -10.72 -16.47
C VAL A 240 -6.47 -9.53 -16.03
N LEU A 241 -5.91 -8.59 -15.27
CA LEU A 241 -6.59 -7.36 -14.87
C LEU A 241 -6.78 -6.42 -16.05
N ASP A 242 -5.72 -6.18 -16.83
CA ASP A 242 -5.75 -5.27 -17.99
C ASP A 242 -6.75 -5.73 -19.05
N ALA A 243 -6.83 -7.04 -19.33
CA ALA A 243 -7.83 -7.62 -20.24
C ALA A 243 -9.29 -7.40 -19.78
N ARG A 244 -9.51 -7.26 -18.46
CA ARG A 244 -10.82 -6.96 -17.87
C ARG A 244 -11.06 -5.47 -17.66
N GLY A 245 -10.10 -4.60 -18.06
CA GLY A 245 -10.17 -3.17 -17.78
C GLY A 245 -10.08 -2.83 -16.30
N LYS A 246 -9.49 -3.71 -15.47
CA LYS A 246 -9.46 -3.58 -14.01
C LYS A 246 -8.08 -3.16 -13.50
N LYS A 247 -8.09 -2.56 -12.31
CA LYS A 247 -6.91 -2.32 -11.49
C LYS A 247 -7.16 -2.90 -10.11
N MET A 248 -6.19 -3.60 -9.54
CA MET A 248 -6.27 -4.01 -8.14
C MET A 248 -5.82 -2.88 -7.22
N ILE A 249 -6.49 -2.76 -6.08
CA ILE A 249 -6.05 -1.98 -4.92
C ILE A 249 -6.09 -2.86 -3.69
N THR A 250 -5.13 -2.68 -2.78
CA THR A 250 -5.08 -3.45 -1.53
C THR A 250 -4.85 -2.58 -0.32
N PHE A 251 -5.46 -2.94 0.82
CA PHE A 251 -5.22 -2.30 2.11
C PHE A 251 -4.90 -3.36 3.15
N ASN A 252 -3.82 -3.16 3.89
CA ASN A 252 -3.40 -4.08 4.96
C ASN A 252 -3.66 -3.46 6.32
N MET A 253 -4.47 -4.11 7.16
CA MET A 253 -4.82 -3.54 8.47
C MET A 253 -3.63 -3.64 9.43
N PRO A 254 -3.07 -2.50 9.89
CA PRO A 254 -1.87 -2.49 10.70
C PRO A 254 -2.19 -2.94 12.12
N GLY A 255 -1.22 -3.63 12.73
CA GLY A 255 -1.23 -3.92 14.16
C GLY A 255 -0.30 -2.95 14.89
N LEU A 256 -0.75 -2.41 16.01
CA LEU A 256 0.10 -1.70 16.95
C LEU A 256 -0.01 -2.38 18.31
N HIS A 257 1.10 -2.95 18.79
CA HIS A 257 1.14 -3.74 20.03
C HIS A 257 0.84 -2.90 21.29
N THR A 258 1.04 -1.58 21.22
CA THR A 258 0.70 -0.64 22.30
C THR A 258 -0.75 -0.16 22.25
N ASP A 259 -1.46 -0.39 21.16
CA ASP A 259 -2.87 -0.01 21.03
C ASP A 259 -3.76 -1.11 21.62
N ARG A 260 -4.74 -0.72 22.44
CA ARG A 260 -5.63 -1.63 23.17
C ARG A 260 -7.00 -1.72 22.50
N GLY A 261 -7.03 -1.92 21.18
CA GLY A 261 -8.26 -2.16 20.45
C GLY A 261 -9.02 -0.90 20.04
N THR A 262 -8.32 0.14 19.59
CA THR A 262 -8.98 1.36 19.07
C THR A 262 -9.63 1.09 17.72
N ASP A 263 -10.90 1.49 17.57
CA ASP A 263 -11.66 1.37 16.33
C ASP A 263 -11.49 2.62 15.45
N PHE A 264 -11.20 2.40 14.18
CA PHE A 264 -11.02 3.45 13.18
C PHE A 264 -12.03 3.31 12.05
N TYR A 265 -12.51 4.45 11.58
CA TYR A 265 -13.12 4.59 10.26
C TYR A 265 -12.05 5.09 9.29
N CYS A 266 -11.91 4.41 8.15
CA CYS A 266 -11.02 4.81 7.07
C CYS A 266 -11.81 5.08 5.80
N GLN A 267 -11.44 6.13 5.09
CA GLN A 267 -11.89 6.38 3.73
C GLN A 267 -10.70 6.55 2.80
N HIS A 268 -10.73 5.81 1.69
CA HIS A 268 -9.89 6.06 0.54
C HIS A 268 -10.71 6.90 -0.44
N TYR A 269 -10.35 8.18 -0.60
CA TYR A 269 -11.15 9.17 -1.31
C TYR A 269 -10.39 9.90 -2.39
N ASP A 270 -11.12 10.37 -3.39
CA ASP A 270 -10.60 11.28 -4.40
C ASP A 270 -10.49 12.69 -3.83
N LYS A 271 -9.27 13.22 -3.72
CA LYS A 271 -8.98 14.58 -3.26
C LYS A 271 -9.66 15.65 -4.11
N ASN A 272 -9.98 15.35 -5.37
CA ASN A 272 -10.64 16.30 -6.24
C ASN A 272 -12.12 16.48 -5.88
N THR A 273 -12.79 15.44 -5.36
CA THR A 273 -14.25 15.45 -5.14
C THR A 273 -14.66 15.24 -3.68
N GLY A 274 -13.74 14.82 -2.81
CA GLY A 274 -14.03 14.40 -1.44
C GLY A 274 -14.75 13.05 -1.33
N LYS A 275 -15.17 12.45 -2.45
CA LYS A 275 -15.95 11.20 -2.47
C LYS A 275 -15.04 9.99 -2.27
N SER A 276 -15.52 9.04 -1.47
CA SER A 276 -14.85 7.78 -1.18
C SER A 276 -14.92 6.83 -2.38
N THR A 277 -13.75 6.44 -2.87
CA THR A 277 -13.61 5.25 -3.73
C THR A 277 -14.02 4.01 -2.94
N LEU A 278 -13.59 3.93 -1.68
CA LEU A 278 -14.03 2.95 -0.71
C LEU A 278 -13.87 3.46 0.71
N ALA A 279 -14.63 2.87 1.62
CA ALA A 279 -14.52 3.10 3.05
C ALA A 279 -14.63 1.77 3.79
N PHE A 280 -14.02 1.69 4.97
CA PHE A 280 -14.04 0.52 5.82
C PHE A 280 -13.76 0.91 7.26
N THR A 281 -14.01 -0.01 8.18
CA THR A 281 -13.60 0.15 9.57
C THR A 281 -12.64 -0.96 9.95
N PHE A 282 -11.75 -0.67 10.89
CA PHE A 282 -10.85 -1.70 11.43
C PHE A 282 -10.49 -1.39 12.87
N ARG A 283 -10.21 -2.45 13.63
CA ARG A 283 -9.71 -2.34 15.00
C ARG A 283 -8.19 -2.46 14.98
N ARG A 284 -7.49 -1.53 15.63
CA ARG A 284 -6.04 -1.56 15.77
C ARG A 284 -5.64 -2.13 17.13
N GLY A 285 -4.72 -3.09 17.11
CA GLY A 285 -4.16 -3.73 18.30
C GLY A 285 -5.03 -4.87 18.86
N PRO A 286 -4.50 -5.69 19.78
CA PRO A 286 -5.22 -6.81 20.41
C PRO A 286 -6.25 -6.36 21.46
N THR A 287 -7.34 -7.13 21.64
CA THR A 287 -8.31 -6.97 22.74
C THR A 287 -8.13 -8.17 23.64
N GLY A 288 -7.26 -8.05 24.62
CA GLY A 288 -6.95 -9.12 25.55
C GLY A 288 -5.46 -9.23 25.82
N SER A 289 -5.06 -8.76 27.01
CA SER A 289 -3.99 -9.37 27.79
C SER A 289 -4.58 -10.50 28.62
#